data_AF-A0A3D0UMJ0-F1
#
_entry.id   AF-A0A3D0UMJ0-F1
#
_cell.length_a   1.000
_cell.length_b   1.000
_cell.length_c   1.000
_cell.angle_alpha   90.00
_cell.angle_beta   90.00
_cell.angle_gamma   90.00
#
_symmetry.space_group_name_H-M   'P 1'
#
loop_
_entity.id
_entity.type
_entity.pdbx_description
1 polymer ?
#
loop_
_entity_poly.entity_id
_entity_poly.type
_entity_poly.pdbx_seq_one_letter_code
_entity_poly.pdbx_strand_id
1 'polypeptide(L)'
;MQRDLALLYLAAEENGKTRQVLNDAKELCPDLDHWTLVTIYEGLLLEESTVLRSDEALAIVRLLLSHNPKNEIALNFLTSYDLLELLESGEGQILANDSPEPVQKERFVMPQDGDWGDVIFLHPPASVSFNIPLPEGPVTYSSRVALAPDSWSWGGDGVTFVLKIKTESGGEMEVYRQHIGNDPEDREWHEVNVPLNEYSGQDVKITLATEVGPAGDGTGDWAGWERPRIIEDLTD
;
A
#
# COMPACT_ATOMS: atom_id res chain seq x y z
N MET A 1 -30.98 -16.46 0.44
CA MET A 1 -31.24 -17.29 1.64
C MET A 1 -29.96 -17.64 2.39
N GLN A 2 -29.01 -18.41 1.83
CA GLN A 2 -27.77 -18.74 2.56
C GLN A 2 -26.89 -17.51 2.83
N ARG A 3 -26.76 -16.59 1.87
CA ARG A 3 -26.11 -15.29 2.09
C ARG A 3 -26.75 -14.50 3.24
N ASP A 4 -28.07 -14.31 3.20
CA ASP A 4 -28.79 -13.52 4.20
C ASP A 4 -28.65 -14.14 5.60
N LEU A 5 -28.63 -15.48 5.67
CA LEU A 5 -28.38 -16.21 6.91
C LEU A 5 -26.93 -16.03 7.40
N ALA A 6 -25.94 -16.09 6.51
CA ALA A 6 -24.55 -15.83 6.86
C ALA A 6 -24.33 -14.38 7.32
N LEU A 7 -24.98 -13.40 6.70
CA LEU A 7 -24.98 -12.01 7.15
C LEU A 7 -25.63 -11.84 8.53
N LEU A 8 -26.72 -12.55 8.81
CA LEU A 8 -27.35 -12.56 10.12
C LEU A 8 -26.43 -13.16 11.19
N TYR A 9 -25.74 -14.26 10.88
CA TYR A 9 -24.76 -14.84 11.81
C TYR A 9 -23.56 -13.93 12.02
N LEU A 10 -23.05 -13.29 10.97
CA LEU A 10 -21.95 -12.33 11.07
C LEU A 10 -22.34 -11.12 11.93
N ALA A 11 -23.54 -10.55 11.70
CA ALA A 11 -24.05 -9.45 12.49
C ALA A 11 -24.34 -9.82 13.96
N ALA A 12 -24.49 -11.11 14.25
CA ALA A 12 -24.62 -11.65 15.59
C ALA A 12 -23.27 -12.13 16.19
N GLU A 13 -22.14 -11.86 15.52
CA GLU A 13 -20.79 -12.30 15.90
C GLU A 13 -20.66 -13.84 16.02
N GLU A 14 -21.56 -14.59 15.38
CA GLU A 14 -21.55 -16.06 15.36
C GLU A 14 -20.67 -16.59 14.22
N ASN A 15 -19.40 -16.18 14.18
CA ASN A 15 -18.49 -16.38 13.05
C ASN A 15 -18.29 -17.86 12.65
N GLY A 16 -18.39 -18.80 13.61
CA GLY A 16 -18.37 -20.22 13.30
C GLY A 16 -19.56 -20.68 12.46
N LYS A 17 -20.76 -20.16 12.75
CA LYS A 17 -21.97 -20.43 11.97
C LYS A 17 -21.95 -19.70 10.64
N THR A 18 -21.42 -18.48 10.59
CA THR A 18 -21.16 -17.76 9.32
C THR A 18 -20.32 -18.61 8.38
N ARG A 19 -19.18 -19.13 8.86
CA ARG A 19 -18.30 -20.02 8.08
C ARG A 19 -19.02 -21.29 7.63
N GLN A 20 -19.76 -21.94 8.54
CA GLN A 20 -20.51 -23.15 8.20
C GLN A 20 -21.52 -22.91 7.07
N VAL A 21 -22.33 -21.85 7.16
CA VAL A 21 -23.31 -21.51 6.12
C VAL A 21 -22.64 -21.18 4.79
N LEU A 22 -21.48 -20.52 4.81
CA LEU A 22 -20.72 -20.24 3.59
C LEU A 22 -20.17 -21.52 2.94
N ASN A 23 -19.64 -22.45 3.73
CA ASN A 23 -19.13 -23.71 3.22
C ASN A 23 -20.26 -24.56 2.62
N ASP A 24 -21.39 -24.68 3.32
CA ASP A 24 -22.59 -25.35 2.82
C ASP A 24 -23.07 -24.71 1.51
N ALA A 25 -22.98 -23.37 1.39
CA ALA A 25 -23.38 -22.65 0.18
C ALA A 25 -22.44 -22.93 -1.00
N LYS A 26 -21.11 -22.98 -0.76
CA LYS A 26 -20.12 -23.32 -1.78
C LYS A 26 -20.27 -24.75 -2.29
N GLU A 27 -20.58 -25.70 -1.41
CA GLU A 27 -20.84 -27.09 -1.82
C GLU A 27 -22.06 -27.20 -2.74
N LEU A 28 -23.11 -26.43 -2.45
CA LEU A 28 -24.35 -26.43 -3.23
C LEU A 28 -24.25 -25.64 -4.53
N CYS A 29 -23.41 -24.60 -4.56
CA CYS A 29 -23.21 -23.73 -5.70
C CYS A 29 -21.75 -23.25 -5.73
N PRO A 30 -20.87 -24.00 -6.41
CA PRO A 30 -19.45 -23.66 -6.51
C PRO A 30 -19.18 -22.30 -7.14
N ASP A 31 -20.10 -21.86 -8.03
CA ASP A 31 -20.05 -20.58 -8.74
C ASP A 31 -20.78 -19.45 -7.99
N LEU A 32 -20.95 -19.56 -6.67
CA LEU A 32 -21.60 -18.51 -5.88
C LEU A 32 -20.92 -17.16 -6.20
N ASP A 33 -21.73 -16.20 -6.63
CA ASP A 33 -21.22 -14.91 -7.08
C ASP A 33 -20.37 -14.25 -5.99
N HIS A 34 -19.08 -14.09 -6.28
CA HIS A 34 -18.08 -13.66 -5.32
C HIS A 34 -18.32 -12.24 -4.81
N TRP A 35 -18.94 -11.37 -5.64
CA TRP A 35 -19.39 -10.04 -5.24
C TRP A 35 -20.39 -10.08 -4.09
N THR A 36 -21.22 -11.13 -4.05
CA THR A 36 -22.25 -11.30 -3.03
C THR A 36 -21.66 -11.65 -1.65
N LEU A 37 -20.40 -12.13 -1.61
CA LEU A 37 -19.72 -12.58 -0.40
C LEU A 37 -18.67 -11.62 0.15
N VAL A 38 -18.28 -10.57 -0.60
CA VAL A 38 -17.23 -9.61 -0.21
C VAL A 38 -17.46 -9.08 1.21
N THR A 39 -18.65 -8.56 1.52
CA THR A 39 -18.97 -8.03 2.85
C THR A 39 -18.85 -9.07 3.96
N ILE A 40 -19.15 -10.34 3.67
CA ILE A 40 -19.04 -11.41 4.65
C ILE A 40 -17.58 -11.74 4.91
N TYR A 41 -16.78 -11.81 3.86
CA TYR A 41 -15.34 -12.06 3.94
C TYR A 41 -14.58 -10.93 4.62
N GLU A 42 -14.91 -9.69 4.30
CA GLU A 42 -14.42 -8.51 4.99
C GLU A 42 -14.71 -8.57 6.49
N GLY A 43 -15.96 -8.87 6.88
CA GLY A 43 -16.32 -8.99 8.28
C GLY A 43 -15.64 -10.15 9.00
N LEU A 44 -15.44 -11.29 8.33
CA LEU A 44 -14.67 -12.41 8.89
C LEU A 44 -13.21 -12.01 9.11
N LEU A 45 -12.59 -11.30 8.17
CA LEU A 45 -11.19 -10.92 8.24
C LEU A 45 -10.89 -9.87 9.33
N LEU A 46 -11.86 -9.00 9.64
CA LEU A 46 -11.74 -8.01 10.72
C LEU A 46 -11.61 -8.65 12.12
N GLU A 47 -12.08 -9.89 12.29
CA GLU A 47 -12.02 -10.64 13.56
C GLU A 47 -10.82 -11.59 13.62
N GLU A 48 -10.07 -11.74 12.52
CA GLU A 48 -8.89 -12.59 12.46
C GLU A 48 -7.68 -11.89 13.09
N SER A 49 -6.78 -12.69 13.67
CA SER A 49 -5.51 -12.16 14.16
C SER A 49 -4.62 -11.78 12.98
N THR A 50 -4.17 -10.53 12.93
CA THR A 50 -3.17 -10.08 11.95
C THR A 50 -1.77 -10.63 12.23
N VAL A 51 -1.54 -11.14 13.45
CA VAL A 51 -0.26 -11.74 13.91
C VAL A 51 -0.26 -13.26 13.70
N LEU A 52 -1.36 -13.93 14.04
CA LEU A 52 -1.53 -15.37 13.86
C LEU A 52 -2.46 -15.63 12.67
N ARG A 53 -1.93 -15.40 11.46
CA ARG A 53 -2.70 -15.50 10.22
C ARG A 53 -2.98 -16.96 9.88
N SER A 54 -4.26 -17.34 9.88
CA SER A 54 -4.69 -18.69 9.49
C SER A 54 -4.67 -18.85 7.96
N ASP A 55 -4.49 -20.09 7.47
CA ASP A 55 -4.58 -20.40 6.04
C ASP A 55 -5.94 -19.97 5.43
N GLU A 56 -7.00 -20.08 6.23
CA GLU A 56 -8.35 -19.64 5.86
C GLU A 56 -8.40 -18.12 5.67
N ALA A 57 -7.83 -17.34 6.60
CA ALA A 57 -7.74 -15.88 6.47
C ALA A 57 -6.92 -15.47 5.24
N LEU A 58 -5.80 -16.14 4.97
CA LEU A 58 -4.98 -15.88 3.78
C LEU A 58 -5.72 -16.23 2.49
N ALA A 59 -6.54 -17.28 2.47
CA ALA A 59 -7.40 -17.60 1.34
C ALA A 59 -8.47 -16.51 1.10
N ILE A 60 -9.04 -15.96 2.17
CA ILE A 60 -9.98 -14.82 2.09
C ILE A 60 -9.27 -13.58 1.53
N VAL A 61 -8.07 -13.26 2.01
CA VAL A 61 -7.28 -12.14 1.51
C VAL A 61 -6.99 -12.26 0.01
N ARG A 62 -6.50 -13.43 -0.44
CA ARG A 62 -6.26 -13.71 -1.87
C ARG A 62 -7.51 -13.45 -2.71
N LEU A 63 -8.65 -13.90 -2.21
CA LEU A 63 -9.92 -13.70 -2.89
C LEU A 63 -10.28 -12.21 -2.98
N LEU A 64 -10.22 -11.48 -1.88
CA LEU A 64 -10.55 -10.06 -1.83
C LEU A 64 -9.63 -9.24 -2.76
N LEU A 65 -8.31 -9.50 -2.73
CA LEU A 65 -7.34 -8.80 -3.57
C LEU A 65 -7.47 -9.16 -5.06
N SER A 66 -7.87 -10.39 -5.40
CA SER A 66 -8.14 -10.78 -6.80
C SER A 66 -9.30 -10.01 -7.43
N HIS A 67 -10.27 -9.57 -6.61
CA HIS A 67 -11.43 -8.80 -7.06
C HIS A 67 -11.20 -7.31 -6.99
N ASN A 68 -10.58 -6.85 -5.90
CA ASN A 68 -10.22 -5.46 -5.69
C ASN A 68 -8.81 -5.42 -5.10
N PRO A 69 -7.79 -5.13 -5.91
CA PRO A 69 -6.40 -4.99 -5.44
C PRO A 69 -6.23 -3.92 -4.35
N LYS A 70 -7.18 -2.98 -4.24
CA LYS A 70 -7.24 -1.95 -3.20
C LYS A 70 -8.19 -2.29 -2.05
N ASN A 71 -8.54 -3.55 -1.85
CA ASN A 71 -9.39 -3.92 -0.73
C ASN A 71 -8.66 -3.58 0.58
N GLU A 72 -9.10 -2.51 1.24
CA GLU A 72 -8.45 -1.96 2.43
C GLU A 72 -8.37 -2.96 3.58
N ILE A 73 -9.40 -3.78 3.78
CA ILE A 73 -9.42 -4.76 4.86
C ILE A 73 -8.38 -5.85 4.59
N ALA A 74 -8.30 -6.35 3.35
CA ALA A 74 -7.30 -7.33 2.95
C ALA A 74 -5.87 -6.77 3.02
N LEU A 75 -5.65 -5.54 2.53
CA LEU A 75 -4.34 -4.89 2.61
C LEU A 75 -3.94 -4.63 4.06
N ASN A 76 -4.85 -4.12 4.90
CA ASN A 76 -4.59 -3.88 6.33
C ASN A 76 -4.26 -5.19 7.05
N PHE A 77 -4.93 -6.29 6.70
CA PHE A 77 -4.61 -7.60 7.27
C PHE A 77 -3.19 -8.05 6.95
N LEU A 78 -2.68 -7.73 5.75
CA LEU A 78 -1.31 -8.06 5.35
C LEU A 78 -0.25 -7.07 5.83
N THR A 79 -0.66 -5.85 6.16
CA THR A 79 0.24 -4.75 6.49
C THR A 79 0.86 -4.95 7.87
N SER A 80 2.18 -5.02 7.92
CA SER A 80 2.95 -4.96 9.16
C SER A 80 3.29 -3.51 9.53
N TYR A 81 3.53 -2.65 8.53
CA TYR A 81 3.76 -1.21 8.70
C TYR A 81 3.08 -0.38 7.62
N ASP A 82 2.32 0.63 8.04
CA ASP A 82 1.79 1.69 7.16
C ASP A 82 2.64 2.95 7.36
N LEU A 83 3.49 3.28 6.40
CA LEU A 83 4.45 4.37 6.54
C LEU A 83 3.77 5.75 6.49
N LEU A 84 2.57 5.85 5.91
CA LEU A 84 1.79 7.09 5.97
C LEU A 84 1.26 7.32 7.39
N GLU A 85 0.79 6.28 8.07
CA GLU A 85 0.39 6.37 9.48
C GLU A 85 1.59 6.73 10.38
N LEU A 86 2.77 6.14 10.14
CA LEU A 86 4.00 6.51 10.85
C LEU A 86 4.42 7.97 10.61
N LEU A 87 4.17 8.52 9.42
CA LEU A 87 4.38 9.94 9.17
C LEU A 87 3.40 10.78 10.02
N GLU A 88 2.11 10.44 10.00
CA GLU A 88 1.07 11.16 10.74
C GLU A 88 1.28 11.08 12.27
N SER A 89 1.89 10.00 12.78
CA SER A 89 2.26 9.84 14.19
C SER A 89 3.54 10.60 14.58
N GLY A 90 4.28 11.16 13.61
CA GLY A 90 5.52 11.90 13.83
C GLY A 90 6.77 11.03 13.95
N GLU A 91 6.71 9.77 13.51
CA GLU A 91 7.84 8.83 13.52
C GLU A 91 8.76 8.95 12.30
N GLY A 92 8.31 9.69 11.27
CA GLY A 92 9.10 9.98 10.06
C GLY A 92 10.18 11.05 10.28
N GLN A 93 11.41 10.74 9.90
CA GLN A 93 12.52 11.68 9.86
C GLN A 93 12.58 12.36 8.48
N ILE A 94 12.15 13.63 8.44
CA ILE A 94 12.05 14.41 7.19
C ILE A 94 13.37 15.14 6.92
N LEU A 95 13.85 15.06 5.67
CA LEU A 95 14.91 15.89 5.13
C LEU A 95 14.37 16.63 3.89
N ALA A 96 14.03 17.90 4.05
CA ALA A 96 13.39 18.73 3.01
C ALA A 96 13.84 20.20 3.06
N ASN A 97 15.05 20.50 3.54
CA ASN A 97 15.52 21.88 3.75
C ASN A 97 15.58 22.72 2.47
N ASP A 98 15.80 22.07 1.32
CA ASP A 98 15.87 22.70 0.01
C ASP A 98 14.60 22.44 -0.83
N SER A 99 13.58 21.84 -0.21
CA SER A 99 12.29 21.59 -0.85
C SER A 99 11.40 22.83 -0.78
N PRO A 100 10.74 23.21 -1.89
CA PRO A 100 9.76 24.31 -1.90
C PRO A 100 8.54 24.07 -1.02
N GLU A 101 8.14 22.80 -0.83
CA GLU A 101 6.91 22.42 -0.14
C GLU A 101 7.22 21.46 1.02
N PRO A 102 6.45 21.50 2.12
CA PRO A 102 6.65 20.59 3.23
C PRO A 102 6.30 19.14 2.85
N VAL A 103 6.98 18.18 3.45
CA VAL A 103 6.55 16.77 3.41
C VAL A 103 5.33 16.62 4.32
N GLN A 104 4.21 16.14 3.76
CA GLN A 104 2.95 16.01 4.48
C GLN A 104 2.05 14.95 3.84
N LYS A 105 0.92 14.66 4.48
CA LYS A 105 -0.13 13.86 3.86
C LYS A 105 -0.97 14.72 2.93
N GLU A 106 -1.21 14.23 1.72
CA GLU A 106 -2.18 14.81 0.79
C GLU A 106 -3.05 13.72 0.15
N ARG A 107 -4.06 14.14 -0.62
CA ARG A 107 -4.88 13.23 -1.43
C ARG A 107 -4.75 13.58 -2.89
N PHE A 108 -4.36 12.61 -3.71
CA PHE A 108 -4.41 12.74 -5.16
C PHE A 108 -5.67 12.06 -5.69
N VAL A 109 -6.30 12.67 -6.68
CA VAL A 109 -7.46 12.13 -7.40
C VAL A 109 -7.20 12.28 -8.89
N MET A 110 -7.02 11.16 -9.60
CA MET A 110 -6.78 11.13 -11.02
C MET A 110 -8.04 11.60 -11.77
N PRO A 111 -7.99 12.69 -12.54
CA PRO A 111 -9.17 13.27 -13.17
C PRO A 111 -9.77 12.39 -14.29
N GLN A 112 -9.00 11.48 -14.86
CA GLN A 112 -9.42 10.62 -15.98
C GLN A 112 -10.39 9.51 -15.60
N ASP A 113 -10.26 8.97 -14.38
CA ASP A 113 -11.01 7.79 -13.92
C ASP A 113 -11.55 7.94 -12.49
N GLY A 114 -11.17 9.02 -11.79
CA GLY A 114 -11.52 9.26 -10.39
C GLY A 114 -10.72 8.42 -9.41
N ASP A 115 -9.68 7.71 -9.87
CA ASP A 115 -8.87 6.87 -9.00
C ASP A 115 -8.05 7.72 -8.03
N TRP A 116 -8.10 7.41 -6.74
CA TRP A 116 -7.56 8.27 -5.71
C TRP A 116 -6.71 7.50 -4.70
N GLY A 117 -5.91 8.26 -3.95
CA GLY A 117 -5.03 7.75 -2.91
C GLY A 117 -4.57 8.84 -1.96
N ASP A 118 -4.47 8.51 -0.67
CA ASP A 118 -3.75 9.35 0.28
C ASP A 118 -2.25 9.07 0.14
N VAL A 119 -1.45 10.13 0.02
CA VAL A 119 -0.02 10.06 -0.29
C VAL A 119 0.81 10.69 0.81
N ILE A 120 2.02 10.18 0.97
CA ILE A 120 3.14 10.99 1.46
C ILE A 120 3.53 11.90 0.30
N PHE A 121 3.20 13.18 0.42
CA PHE A 121 3.55 14.22 -0.53
C PHE A 121 4.98 14.70 -0.29
N LEU A 122 5.77 14.82 -1.36
CA LEU A 122 7.11 15.40 -1.35
C LEU A 122 7.30 16.27 -2.60
N HIS A 123 7.87 17.46 -2.43
CA HIS A 123 8.47 18.19 -3.54
C HIS A 123 10.00 17.95 -3.53
N PRO A 124 10.64 17.50 -4.61
CA PRO A 124 12.07 17.36 -4.69
C PRO A 124 12.85 18.66 -4.46
N PRO A 125 14.09 18.57 -3.95
CA PRO A 125 14.67 17.38 -3.31
C PRO A 125 14.09 17.20 -1.90
N ALA A 126 13.49 16.05 -1.63
CA ALA A 126 12.98 15.73 -0.31
C ALA A 126 13.03 14.24 -0.04
N SER A 127 13.09 13.88 1.24
CA SER A 127 12.94 12.50 1.68
C SER A 127 12.32 12.40 3.06
N VAL A 128 11.73 11.24 3.34
CA VAL A 128 11.32 10.83 4.68
C VAL A 128 11.88 9.45 4.98
N SER A 129 12.38 9.25 6.20
CA SER A 129 12.93 7.99 6.65
C SER A 129 12.23 7.43 7.89
N PHE A 130 12.03 6.13 7.94
CA PHE A 130 11.41 5.40 9.04
C PHE A 130 12.35 4.29 9.53
N ASN A 131 12.50 4.14 10.84
CA ASN A 131 13.23 3.02 11.42
C ASN A 131 12.21 1.97 11.88
N ILE A 132 12.22 0.81 11.25
CA ILE A 132 11.26 -0.26 11.55
C ILE A 132 11.98 -1.63 11.63
N PRO A 133 11.61 -2.49 12.59
CA PRO A 133 12.01 -3.89 12.56
C PRO A 133 11.19 -4.64 11.52
N LEU A 134 11.81 -5.22 10.50
CA LEU A 134 11.07 -6.02 9.53
C LEU A 134 10.67 -7.37 10.14
N PRO A 135 9.47 -7.90 9.80
CA PRO A 135 9.06 -9.26 10.15
C PRO A 135 10.09 -10.32 9.72
N GLU A 136 10.15 -11.44 10.43
CA GLU A 136 11.07 -12.56 10.07
C GLU A 136 10.69 -13.26 8.76
N GLY A 137 9.42 -13.20 8.36
CA GLY A 137 8.91 -13.79 7.13
C GLY A 137 9.25 -12.98 5.86
N PRO A 138 8.95 -13.50 4.67
CA PRO A 138 9.04 -12.75 3.43
C PRO A 138 8.13 -11.51 3.46
N VAL A 139 8.67 -10.37 3.05
CA VAL A 139 7.97 -9.09 3.05
C VAL A 139 8.25 -8.31 1.78
N THR A 140 7.25 -7.56 1.35
CA THR A 140 7.29 -6.69 0.19
C THR A 140 6.97 -5.25 0.60
N TYR A 141 7.73 -4.30 0.08
CA TYR A 141 7.30 -2.90 0.04
C TYR A 141 6.28 -2.75 -1.09
N SER A 142 5.09 -2.22 -0.78
CA SER A 142 4.01 -2.00 -1.75
C SER A 142 3.49 -0.57 -1.67
N SER A 143 3.38 0.09 -2.81
CA SER A 143 2.86 1.46 -2.96
C SER A 143 2.45 1.71 -4.41
N ARG A 144 1.89 2.89 -4.68
CA ARG A 144 1.81 3.46 -6.02
C ARG A 144 2.36 4.88 -5.98
N VAL A 145 2.96 5.35 -7.06
CA VAL A 145 3.52 6.69 -7.15
C VAL A 145 2.86 7.47 -8.29
N ALA A 146 2.75 8.78 -8.12
CA ALA A 146 2.23 9.67 -9.15
C ALA A 146 2.72 11.12 -8.94
N LEU A 147 2.61 11.93 -9.99
CA LEU A 147 2.63 13.38 -9.88
C LEU A 147 1.24 13.91 -9.54
N ALA A 148 1.17 14.97 -8.74
CA ALA A 148 -0.08 15.62 -8.40
C ALA A 148 -0.79 16.15 -9.65
N PRO A 149 -2.09 15.84 -9.88
CA PRO A 149 -2.80 16.29 -11.07
C PRO A 149 -2.79 17.81 -11.29
N ASP A 150 -2.76 18.59 -10.20
CA ASP A 150 -2.73 20.04 -10.25
C ASP A 150 -1.41 20.60 -10.82
N SER A 151 -0.31 19.83 -10.75
CA SER A 151 1.00 20.25 -11.25
C SER A 151 1.24 19.90 -12.73
N TRP A 152 0.42 19.01 -13.33
CA TRP A 152 0.64 18.51 -14.70
C TRP A 152 0.70 19.59 -15.78
N SER A 153 0.06 20.75 -15.54
CA SER A 153 0.03 21.86 -16.49
C SER A 153 1.20 22.83 -16.35
N TRP A 154 2.07 22.64 -15.36
CA TRP A 154 3.13 23.60 -15.03
C TRP A 154 4.43 23.38 -15.82
N GLY A 155 4.55 22.25 -16.52
CA GLY A 155 5.78 21.86 -17.22
C GLY A 155 6.62 20.94 -16.34
N GLY A 156 7.95 21.06 -16.43
CA GLY A 156 8.89 20.18 -15.74
C GLY A 156 9.19 18.91 -16.54
N ASP A 157 10.29 18.28 -16.18
CA ASP A 157 10.68 16.97 -16.70
C ASP A 157 10.24 15.82 -15.80
N GLY A 158 9.61 16.12 -14.65
CA GLY A 158 9.02 15.13 -13.75
C GLY A 158 9.97 14.69 -12.65
N VAL A 159 9.57 13.66 -11.91
CA VAL A 159 10.20 13.30 -10.63
C VAL A 159 10.90 11.96 -10.72
N THR A 160 12.05 11.83 -10.05
CA THR A 160 12.66 10.53 -9.82
C THR A 160 12.34 10.04 -8.40
N PHE A 161 11.56 8.95 -8.32
CA PHE A 161 11.20 8.26 -7.09
C PHE A 161 12.29 7.26 -6.72
N VAL A 162 12.75 7.30 -5.48
CA VAL A 162 13.83 6.43 -4.99
C VAL A 162 13.47 5.82 -3.65
N LEU A 163 13.59 4.51 -3.54
CA LEU A 163 13.47 3.75 -2.29
C LEU A 163 14.85 3.26 -1.88
N LYS A 164 15.25 3.58 -0.65
CA LYS A 164 16.52 3.14 -0.07
C LYS A 164 16.29 2.37 1.21
N ILE A 165 17.10 1.34 1.43
CA ILE A 165 17.12 0.54 2.65
C ILE A 165 18.52 0.64 3.24
N LYS A 166 18.60 0.87 4.56
CA LYS A 166 19.85 0.79 5.31
C LYS A 166 19.65 -0.11 6.52
N THR A 167 20.48 -1.14 6.66
CA THR A 167 20.53 -1.99 7.85
C THR A 167 21.55 -1.44 8.85
N GLU A 168 21.50 -1.88 10.11
CA GLU A 168 22.47 -1.43 11.13
C GLU A 168 23.93 -1.73 10.74
N SER A 169 24.18 -2.92 10.17
CA SER A 169 25.52 -3.40 9.81
C SER A 169 25.94 -3.06 8.38
N GLY A 170 25.01 -2.56 7.56
CA GLY A 170 25.17 -2.37 6.12
C GLY A 170 25.32 -0.93 5.66
N GLY A 171 25.70 -0.79 4.39
CA GLY A 171 25.56 0.48 3.65
C GLY A 171 24.10 0.79 3.34
N GLU A 172 23.83 2.02 2.91
CA GLU A 172 22.54 2.37 2.32
C GLU A 172 22.49 1.83 0.89
N MET A 173 21.44 1.06 0.58
CA MET A 173 21.22 0.42 -0.71
C MET A 173 19.99 1.04 -1.37
N GLU A 174 20.13 1.45 -2.64
CA GLU A 174 18.99 1.79 -3.48
C GLU A 174 18.35 0.50 -4.00
N VAL A 175 17.10 0.25 -3.62
CA VAL A 175 16.38 -0.98 -3.98
C VAL A 175 15.33 -0.72 -5.06
N TYR A 176 14.98 0.55 -5.29
CA TYR A 176 14.12 0.96 -6.39
C TYR A 176 14.42 2.40 -6.81
N ARG A 177 14.38 2.63 -8.12
CA ARG A 177 14.49 3.93 -8.78
C ARG A 177 13.62 3.93 -10.02
N GLN A 178 12.73 4.90 -10.12
CA GLN A 178 11.93 5.13 -11.32
C GLN A 178 11.72 6.62 -11.53
N HIS A 179 11.95 7.05 -12.76
CA HIS A 179 11.58 8.38 -13.20
C HIS A 179 10.17 8.36 -13.79
N ILE A 180 9.33 9.28 -13.35
CA ILE A 180 7.98 9.52 -13.89
C ILE A 180 8.00 10.93 -14.50
N GLY A 181 7.81 11.01 -15.81
CA GLY A 181 7.75 12.28 -16.52
C GLY A 181 6.40 12.99 -16.31
N ASN A 182 6.23 14.11 -17.01
CA ASN A 182 4.97 14.85 -17.03
C ASN A 182 4.24 14.73 -18.38
N ASP A 183 4.62 13.76 -19.20
CA ASP A 183 3.93 13.47 -20.46
C ASP A 183 2.56 12.83 -20.18
N PRO A 184 1.57 12.96 -21.10
CA PRO A 184 0.22 12.44 -20.85
C PRO A 184 0.13 10.96 -20.47
N GLU A 185 1.10 10.14 -20.90
CA GLU A 185 1.21 8.72 -20.56
C GLU A 185 1.72 8.45 -19.13
N ASP A 186 2.43 9.41 -18.53
CA ASP A 186 2.93 9.29 -17.16
C ASP A 186 1.94 9.79 -16.11
N ARG A 187 0.85 10.44 -16.53
CA ARG A 187 -0.15 11.12 -15.69
C ARG A 187 -1.17 10.15 -15.08
N GLU A 188 -0.66 9.10 -14.47
CA GLU A 188 -1.44 8.06 -13.80
C GLU A 188 -0.69 7.51 -12.58
N TRP A 189 -1.30 6.55 -11.90
CA TRP A 189 -0.65 5.82 -10.82
C TRP A 189 0.31 4.77 -11.38
N HIS A 190 1.53 4.72 -10.87
CA HIS A 190 2.54 3.72 -11.22
C HIS A 190 2.77 2.78 -10.03
N GLU A 191 2.59 1.48 -10.24
CA GLU A 191 2.76 0.48 -9.17
C GLU A 191 4.22 0.33 -8.74
N VAL A 192 4.43 0.22 -7.43
CA VAL A 192 5.75 -0.02 -6.84
C VAL A 192 5.65 -1.22 -5.90
N ASN A 193 6.21 -2.35 -6.33
CA ASN A 193 6.30 -3.56 -5.52
C ASN A 193 7.76 -4.04 -5.48
N VAL A 194 8.39 -3.98 -4.31
CA VAL A 194 9.80 -4.30 -4.13
C VAL A 194 9.93 -5.37 -3.06
N PRO A 195 10.31 -6.61 -3.41
CA PRO A 195 10.60 -7.65 -2.42
C PRO A 195 11.75 -7.21 -1.52
N LEU A 196 11.56 -7.34 -0.21
CA LEU A 196 12.55 -6.97 0.82
C LEU A 196 13.05 -8.20 1.61
N ASN A 197 12.89 -9.39 1.04
CA ASN A 197 13.21 -10.68 1.69
C ASN A 197 14.68 -10.78 2.18
N GLU A 198 15.61 -10.07 1.54
CA GLU A 198 17.02 -10.02 1.97
C GLU A 198 17.21 -9.28 3.30
N TYR A 199 16.20 -8.51 3.72
CA TYR A 199 16.20 -7.69 4.93
C TYR A 199 15.26 -8.23 6.02
N SER A 200 14.54 -9.33 5.77
CA SER A 200 13.62 -9.93 6.75
C SER A 200 14.29 -10.19 8.10
N GLY A 201 13.57 -9.87 9.19
CA GLY A 201 14.04 -10.00 10.57
C GLY A 201 15.08 -8.97 11.02
N GLN A 202 15.40 -7.97 10.20
CA GLN A 202 16.39 -6.93 10.52
C GLN A 202 15.74 -5.60 10.89
N ASP A 203 16.39 -4.85 11.77
CA ASP A 203 16.12 -3.42 11.94
C ASP A 203 16.64 -2.65 10.73
N VAL A 204 15.73 -1.95 10.04
CA VAL A 204 16.06 -1.19 8.84
C VAL A 204 15.61 0.26 8.97
N LYS A 205 16.36 1.15 8.32
CA LYS A 205 15.91 2.47 7.94
C LYS A 205 15.42 2.42 6.49
N ILE A 206 14.12 2.62 6.30
CA ILE A 206 13.51 2.79 4.97
C ILE A 206 13.44 4.27 4.66
N THR A 207 13.95 4.67 3.49
CA THR A 207 13.91 6.07 3.03
C THR A 207 13.15 6.15 1.72
N LEU A 208 12.08 6.94 1.72
CA LEU A 208 11.35 7.36 0.52
C LEU A 208 11.91 8.72 0.11
N ALA A 209 12.45 8.82 -1.10
CA ALA A 209 13.04 10.06 -1.60
C ALA A 209 12.47 10.43 -2.97
N THR A 210 12.38 11.74 -3.22
CA THR A 210 12.04 12.31 -4.52
C THR A 210 13.15 13.26 -4.93
N GLU A 211 13.71 13.00 -6.11
CA GLU A 211 14.78 13.77 -6.74
C GLU A 211 14.21 14.51 -7.96
N VAL A 212 14.78 15.66 -8.29
CA VAL A 212 14.43 16.39 -9.52
C VAL A 212 14.67 15.51 -10.75
N GLY A 213 13.93 15.76 -11.83
CA GLY A 213 14.08 15.01 -13.07
C GLY A 213 15.48 15.12 -13.70
N PRO A 214 15.79 14.27 -14.71
CA PRO A 214 17.11 14.21 -15.37
C PRO A 214 17.65 15.51 -15.96
N ALA A 215 16.78 16.44 -16.35
CA ALA A 215 17.10 17.79 -16.84
C ALA A 215 17.28 18.80 -15.70
N GLY A 216 16.97 18.43 -14.46
CA GLY A 216 17.09 19.27 -13.28
C GLY A 216 16.02 20.36 -13.17
N ASP A 217 14.86 20.17 -13.80
CA ASP A 217 13.76 21.12 -13.79
C ASP A 217 12.71 20.71 -12.77
N GLY A 218 12.85 21.23 -11.54
CA GLY A 218 11.91 20.96 -10.44
C GLY A 218 10.51 21.57 -10.61
N THR A 219 10.16 22.11 -11.78
CA THR A 219 8.87 22.77 -12.01
C THR A 219 7.73 21.75 -11.99
N GLY A 220 6.82 21.84 -11.02
CA GLY A 220 5.65 20.96 -10.97
C GLY A 220 5.94 19.55 -10.47
N ASP A 221 7.09 19.35 -9.81
CA ASP A 221 7.55 18.08 -9.24
C ASP A 221 6.82 17.70 -7.94
N TRP A 222 5.51 17.93 -7.89
CA TRP A 222 4.66 17.54 -6.78
C TRP A 222 4.43 16.04 -6.80
N ALA A 223 5.16 15.31 -5.95
CA ALA A 223 5.22 13.86 -5.99
C ALA A 223 4.48 13.23 -4.82
N GLY A 224 3.80 12.11 -5.06
CA GLY A 224 3.11 11.34 -4.04
C GLY A 224 3.54 9.88 -4.02
N TRP A 225 3.89 9.37 -2.84
CA TRP A 225 3.91 7.93 -2.55
C TRP A 225 2.59 7.56 -1.89
N GLU A 226 1.71 6.88 -2.60
CA GLU A 226 0.42 6.46 -2.07
C GLU A 226 0.60 5.37 -1.03
N ARG A 227 0.13 5.70 0.18
CA ARG A 227 0.03 4.83 1.36
C ARG A 227 1.03 3.68 1.35
N PRO A 228 2.34 3.99 1.43
CA PRO A 228 3.39 3.00 1.28
C PRO A 228 3.38 2.03 2.47
N ARG A 229 3.32 0.74 2.18
CA ARG A 229 3.16 -0.34 3.17
C ARG A 229 4.31 -1.32 3.10
N ILE A 230 4.64 -1.89 4.25
CA ILE A 230 5.35 -3.17 4.34
C ILE A 230 4.30 -4.24 4.56
N ILE A 231 4.16 -5.13 3.59
CA ILE A 231 3.22 -6.25 3.65
C ILE A 231 3.99 -7.55 3.76
N GLU A 232 3.48 -8.47 4.58
CA GLU A 232 3.95 -9.85 4.61
C GLU A 232 3.37 -10.62 3.42
N ASP A 233 4.24 -11.33 2.69
CA ASP A 233 3.85 -12.03 1.48
C ASP A 233 2.88 -13.18 1.78
N LEU A 234 1.96 -13.41 0.84
CA LEU A 234 1.07 -14.56 0.85
C LEU A 234 1.86 -15.81 0.42
N THR A 235 2.60 -16.44 1.33
CA THR A 235 3.33 -17.68 1.01
C THR A 235 2.37 -18.77 0.54
N ASP A 236 2.73 -19.47 -0.53
CA ASP A 236 1.99 -20.62 -1.08
C ASP A 236 2.00 -21.84 -0.15
#